data_AF-A0A945DKV9-F1
#
_entry.id   AF-A0A945DKV9-F1
#
_cell.length_a   1.000
_cell.length_b   1.000
_cell.length_c   1.000
_cell.angle_alpha   90.00
_cell.angle_beta   90.00
_cell.angle_gamma   90.00
#
_symmetry.space_group_name_H-M   'P 1'
#
loop_
_entity.id
_entity.type
_entity.pdbx_description
1 polymer ?
#
loop_
_entity_poly.entity_id
_entity_poly.type
_entity_poly.pdbx_seq_one_letter_code
_entity_poly.pdbx_strand_id
1 'polypeptide(L)'
;TADEDRSGWTGGQWQHYLTDPRCEFFAVYCDDEPAGCCEIVRESNLIRATGKSARIKTFGLFSEFSGDGLEAALLTRMIEKSFSTGAEKVILRTGPELPPEMTELFQNQGFRILTTEK
;
A
#
# COMPACT_ATOMS: atom_id res chain seq x y z
N THR A 1 10.24 2.29 10.00
CA THR A 1 11.39 1.40 10.27
C THR A 1 12.31 1.42 9.07
N ALA A 2 13.63 1.44 9.27
CA ALA A 2 14.64 1.52 8.20
C ALA A 2 14.61 0.37 7.17
N ASP A 3 13.74 -0.62 7.38
CA ASP A 3 13.61 -1.85 6.58
C ASP A 3 12.81 -1.64 5.27
N GLU A 4 12.22 -0.47 5.04
CA GLU A 4 11.45 -0.14 3.83
C GLU A 4 12.00 1.06 3.04
N ASP A 5 13.11 1.68 3.46
CA ASP A 5 13.75 2.74 2.69
C ASP A 5 14.46 2.15 1.47
N ARG A 6 13.98 2.55 0.27
CA ARG A 6 14.51 2.10 -1.03
C ARG A 6 15.19 3.22 -1.81
N SER A 7 15.41 4.39 -1.18
CA SER A 7 16.04 5.54 -1.84
C SER A 7 17.43 5.22 -2.41
N GLY A 8 18.18 4.33 -1.76
CA GLY A 8 19.50 3.88 -2.19
C GLY A 8 19.53 2.65 -3.10
N TRP A 9 18.38 2.13 -3.53
CA TRP A 9 18.35 0.91 -4.34
C TRP A 9 18.93 1.12 -5.73
N THR A 10 19.78 0.19 -6.15
CA THR A 10 20.26 0.07 -7.52
C THR A 10 19.14 -0.41 -8.45
N GLY A 11 19.30 -0.18 -9.76
CA GLY A 11 18.36 -0.68 -10.77
C GLY A 11 18.18 -2.21 -10.72
N GLY A 12 19.25 -2.96 -10.42
CA GLY A 12 19.17 -4.42 -10.28
C GLY A 12 18.33 -4.88 -9.08
N GLN A 13 18.38 -4.14 -7.97
CA GLN A 13 17.53 -4.41 -6.79
C GLN A 13 16.06 -4.10 -7.10
N TRP A 14 15.79 -2.98 -7.77
CA TRP A 14 14.45 -2.66 -8.26
C TRP A 14 13.91 -3.73 -9.21
N GLN A 15 14.71 -4.14 -10.19
CA GLN A 15 14.30 -5.17 -11.13
C GLN A 15 13.99 -6.49 -10.41
N HIS A 16 14.89 -6.95 -9.53
CA HIS A 16 14.66 -8.17 -8.75
C HIS A 16 13.35 -8.09 -7.95
N TYR A 17 13.11 -6.96 -7.29
CA TYR A 17 11.91 -6.75 -6.50
C TYR A 17 10.62 -6.73 -7.34
N LEU A 18 10.62 -5.98 -8.44
CA LEU A 18 9.47 -5.83 -9.33
C LEU A 18 9.17 -7.12 -10.11
N THR A 19 10.13 -8.05 -10.21
CA THR A 19 9.92 -9.38 -10.80
C THR A 19 9.37 -10.42 -9.82
N ASP A 20 9.23 -10.10 -8.53
CA ASP A 20 8.60 -11.01 -7.56
C ASP A 20 7.10 -11.11 -7.85
N PRO A 21 6.56 -12.30 -8.17
CA PRO A 21 5.14 -12.47 -8.50
C PRO A 21 4.19 -12.17 -7.34
N ARG A 22 4.71 -12.02 -6.11
CA ARG A 22 3.94 -11.61 -4.94
C ARG A 22 3.80 -10.08 -4.83
N CYS A 23 4.61 -9.33 -5.57
CA CYS A 23 4.62 -7.89 -5.58
C CYS A 23 3.88 -7.38 -6.82
N GLU A 24 2.83 -6.60 -6.59
CA GLU A 24 2.15 -5.85 -7.63
C GLU A 24 2.44 -4.36 -7.41
N PHE A 25 3.19 -3.77 -8.35
CA PHE A 25 3.52 -2.36 -8.34
C PHE A 25 2.72 -1.65 -9.43
N PHE A 26 2.07 -0.55 -9.09
CA PHE A 26 1.26 0.25 -9.99
C PHE A 26 1.77 1.68 -10.01
N ALA A 27 1.88 2.23 -11.21
CA ALA A 27 1.97 3.67 -11.40
C ALA A 27 0.54 4.24 -11.41
N VAL A 28 0.33 5.35 -10.70
CA VAL A 28 -0.93 6.08 -10.69
C VAL A 28 -0.81 7.23 -11.68
N TYR A 29 -1.83 7.39 -12.52
CA TYR A 29 -1.89 8.46 -13.51
C TYR A 29 -3.14 9.29 -13.29
N CYS A 30 -3.00 10.61 -13.42
CA CYS A 30 -4.10 11.54 -13.61
C CYS A 30 -4.00 12.03 -15.06
N ASP A 31 -4.98 11.64 -15.88
CA ASP A 31 -4.88 11.70 -17.34
C ASP A 31 -3.60 10.98 -17.84
N ASP A 32 -2.71 11.69 -18.53
CA ASP A 32 -1.45 11.16 -19.05
C ASP A 32 -0.24 11.49 -18.17
N GLU A 33 -0.44 12.10 -17.00
CA GLU A 33 0.63 12.52 -16.10
C GLU A 33 0.81 11.53 -14.91
N PRO A 34 2.05 11.07 -14.63
CA PRO A 34 2.33 10.26 -13.45
C PRO A 34 2.01 11.04 -12.17
N ALA A 35 1.00 10.59 -11.45
CA ALA A 35 0.51 11.23 -10.23
C ALA A 35 1.03 10.56 -8.96
N GLY A 36 1.58 9.34 -9.06
CA GLY A 36 2.12 8.64 -7.89
C GLY A 36 2.34 7.17 -8.14
N CYS A 37 2.41 6.39 -7.06
CA CYS A 37 2.55 4.95 -7.15
C CYS A 37 1.90 4.24 -5.97
N CYS A 38 1.62 2.96 -6.17
CA CYS A 38 1.15 2.12 -5.10
C CYS A 38 1.59 0.66 -5.27
N GLU A 39 1.62 -0.06 -4.16
CA GLU A 39 2.21 -1.38 -4.07
C GLU A 39 1.37 -2.30 -3.19
N ILE A 40 1.00 -3.46 -3.72
CA ILE A 40 0.35 -4.55 -3.01
C ILE A 40 1.32 -5.73 -2.94
N VAL A 41 1.59 -6.22 -1.74
CA VAL A 41 2.44 -7.39 -1.49
C VAL A 41 1.61 -8.51 -0.88
N ARG A 42 1.69 -9.70 -1.48
CA ARG A 42 1.05 -10.91 -0.96
C ARG A 42 1.98 -11.62 -0.01
N GLU A 43 1.49 -11.88 1.20
CA GLU A 43 2.27 -12.67 2.15
C GLU A 43 2.20 -14.13 1.75
N SER A 44 3.36 -14.71 1.42
CA SER A 44 3.37 -16.08 0.92
C SER A 44 3.07 -17.13 1.97
N ASN A 45 3.28 -16.88 3.28
CA ASN A 45 2.97 -17.80 4.40
C ASN A 45 3.23 -17.15 5.78
N LEU A 46 2.43 -16.19 6.25
CA LEU A 46 2.53 -15.78 7.66
C LEU A 46 1.94 -16.89 8.56
N ILE A 47 2.78 -17.50 9.40
CA ILE A 47 2.47 -18.57 10.36
C ILE A 47 1.33 -18.20 11.35
N ARG A 48 0.89 -16.93 11.38
CA ARG A 48 -0.21 -16.42 12.23
C ARG A 48 -1.34 -15.73 11.47
N ALA A 49 -1.27 -15.62 10.14
CA ALA A 49 -2.38 -15.06 9.36
C ALA A 49 -3.33 -16.19 8.99
N THR A 50 -4.50 -16.26 9.64
CA THR A 50 -5.64 -16.98 9.09
C THR A 50 -6.01 -16.31 7.75
N GLY A 51 -6.05 -17.08 6.67
CA GLY A 51 -6.41 -16.61 5.32
C GLY A 51 -5.28 -15.98 4.49
N LYS A 52 -5.51 -15.87 3.17
CA LYS A 52 -4.61 -15.15 2.24
C LYS A 52 -4.67 -13.65 2.52
N SER A 53 -3.65 -13.05 3.12
CA SER A 53 -3.55 -11.59 3.31
C SER A 53 -2.90 -10.90 2.12
N ALA A 54 -3.39 -9.71 1.80
CA ALA A 54 -2.68 -8.74 0.98
C ALA A 54 -2.25 -7.56 1.85
N ARG A 55 -1.03 -7.07 1.67
CA ARG A 55 -0.52 -5.89 2.35
C ARG A 55 -0.39 -4.74 1.36
N ILE A 56 -1.06 -3.63 1.63
CA ILE A 56 -0.76 -2.35 0.97
C ILE A 56 0.53 -1.85 1.61
N LYS A 57 1.64 -1.96 0.87
CA LYS A 57 2.97 -1.61 1.39
C LYS A 57 3.26 -0.13 1.20
N THR A 58 2.87 0.41 0.06
CA THR A 58 3.06 1.82 -0.26
C THR A 58 1.87 2.29 -1.07
N PHE A 59 1.37 3.48 -0.78
CA PHE A 59 0.47 4.20 -1.67
C PHE A 59 0.67 5.68 -1.40
N GLY A 60 0.64 6.47 -2.46
CA GLY A 60 0.79 7.91 -2.35
C GLY A 60 0.69 8.57 -3.70
N LEU A 61 0.21 9.80 -3.64
CA LEU A 61 0.22 10.73 -4.75
C LEU A 61 1.33 11.75 -4.50
N PHE A 62 1.87 12.33 -5.57
CA PHE A 62 2.67 13.54 -5.45
C PHE A 62 1.79 14.68 -4.93
N SER A 63 2.40 15.64 -4.22
CA SER A 63 1.69 16.72 -3.54
C SER A 63 0.79 17.56 -4.46
N GLU A 64 1.14 17.67 -5.73
CA GLU A 64 0.40 18.38 -6.78
C GLU A 64 -0.92 17.70 -7.14
N PHE A 65 -1.04 16.40 -6.84
CA PHE A 65 -2.23 15.56 -7.03
C PHE A 65 -2.90 15.19 -5.71
N SER A 66 -2.47 15.80 -4.60
CA SER A 66 -3.09 15.59 -3.29
C SER A 66 -4.32 16.47 -3.10
N GLY A 67 -5.36 15.90 -2.49
CA GLY A 67 -6.63 16.58 -2.26
C GLY A 67 -7.80 16.01 -3.06
N ASP A 68 -8.97 16.64 -2.93
CA ASP A 68 -10.23 16.28 -3.61
C ASP A 68 -10.68 14.82 -3.46
N GLY A 69 -10.17 14.11 -2.45
CA GLY A 69 -10.50 12.72 -2.17
C GLY A 69 -9.80 11.71 -3.08
N LEU A 70 -8.78 12.12 -3.84
CA LEU A 70 -8.03 11.22 -4.74
C LEU A 70 -7.31 10.11 -3.96
N GLU A 71 -6.74 10.42 -2.80
CA GLU A 71 -6.13 9.41 -1.93
C GLU A 71 -7.15 8.38 -1.44
N ALA A 72 -8.39 8.82 -1.17
CA ALA A 72 -9.47 7.92 -0.76
C ALA A 72 -9.92 7.01 -1.89
N ALA A 73 -10.05 7.57 -3.10
CA ALA A 73 -10.37 6.80 -4.30
C ALA A 73 -9.25 5.78 -4.62
N LEU A 74 -7.99 6.20 -4.53
CA LEU A 74 -6.83 5.32 -4.73
C LEU A 74 -6.82 4.18 -3.72
N LEU A 75 -6.99 4.48 -2.43
CA LEU A 75 -7.04 3.47 -1.38
C LEU A 75 -8.20 2.49 -1.61
N THR A 76 -9.39 2.99 -1.94
CA THR A 76 -10.54 2.15 -2.31
C THR A 76 -10.17 1.18 -3.43
N ARG A 77 -9.53 1.70 -4.49
CA ARG A 77 -9.13 0.88 -5.64
C ARG A 77 -8.11 -0.20 -5.27
N MET A 78 -7.17 0.10 -4.39
CA MET A 78 -6.20 -0.88 -3.89
C MET A 78 -6.85 -1.98 -3.04
N ILE A 79 -7.84 -1.62 -2.21
CA ILE A 79 -8.63 -2.56 -1.42
C ILE A 79 -9.39 -3.51 -2.35
N GLU A 80 -10.13 -2.97 -3.32
CA GLU A 80 -10.86 -3.75 -4.33
C GLU A 80 -9.93 -4.68 -5.09
N LYS A 81 -8.79 -4.18 -5.55
CA LYS A 81 -7.79 -4.98 -6.28
C LYS A 81 -7.29 -6.14 -5.43
N SER A 82 -6.98 -5.88 -4.15
CA SER A 82 -6.54 -6.89 -3.20
C SER A 82 -7.57 -8.02 -3.02
N PHE A 83 -8.85 -7.68 -2.91
CA PHE A 83 -9.93 -8.66 -2.79
C PHE A 83 -10.20 -9.40 -4.12
N SER A 84 -10.20 -8.71 -5.25
CA SER A 84 -10.46 -9.30 -6.59
C SER A 84 -9.46 -10.40 -6.98
N THR A 85 -8.33 -10.45 -6.30
CA THR A 85 -7.22 -11.36 -6.50
C THR A 85 -7.11 -12.40 -5.36
N GLY A 86 -8.17 -12.52 -4.54
CA GLY A 86 -8.35 -13.60 -3.58
C GLY A 86 -7.75 -13.35 -2.20
N ALA A 87 -7.50 -12.11 -1.81
CA ALA A 87 -7.23 -11.80 -0.40
C ALA A 87 -8.51 -11.95 0.44
N GLU A 88 -8.38 -12.41 1.67
CA GLU A 88 -9.47 -12.45 2.66
C GLU A 88 -9.43 -11.24 3.59
N LYS A 89 -8.27 -10.59 3.67
CA LYS A 89 -8.05 -9.37 4.46
C LYS A 89 -6.96 -8.52 3.82
N VAL A 90 -7.09 -7.21 4.01
CA VAL A 90 -6.10 -6.21 3.61
C VAL A 90 -5.44 -5.64 4.86
N ILE A 91 -4.12 -5.59 4.85
CA ILE A 91 -3.31 -5.07 5.95
C ILE A 91 -2.58 -3.83 5.46
N LEU A 92 -2.51 -2.82 6.31
CA LEU A 92 -1.68 -1.63 6.11
C LEU A 92 -0.81 -1.44 7.35
N ARG A 93 0.46 -1.10 7.16
CA ARG A 93 1.37 -0.76 8.26
C ARG A 93 1.66 0.73 8.18
N THR A 94 1.42 1.42 9.28
CA THR A 94 1.63 2.86 9.41
C THR A 94 2.77 3.14 10.37
N GLY A 95 3.52 4.21 10.11
CA GLY A 95 4.47 4.75 11.09
C GLY A 95 3.75 5.39 12.30
N PRO A 96 4.48 5.67 13.39
CA PRO A 96 3.94 6.34 14.58
C PRO A 96 3.52 7.79 14.32
N GLU A 97 4.14 8.45 13.34
CA GLU A 97 3.84 9.83 12.93
C GLU A 97 2.92 9.85 11.72
N LEU A 98 1.73 9.27 11.86
CA LEU A 98 0.73 9.35 10.81
C LEU A 98 -0.16 10.59 11.02
N PRO A 99 -0.35 11.45 10.01
CA PRO A 99 -1.25 12.59 10.13
C PRO A 99 -2.67 12.14 10.53
N PRO A 100 -3.40 12.93 11.35
CA PRO A 100 -4.76 12.59 11.75
C PRO A 100 -5.69 12.35 10.56
N GLU A 101 -5.57 13.15 9.48
CA GLU A 101 -6.38 12.96 8.26
C GLU A 101 -6.22 11.57 7.64
N MET A 102 -5.01 10.99 7.68
CA MET A 102 -4.73 9.67 7.13
C MET A 102 -5.30 8.56 8.01
N THR A 103 -5.33 8.78 9.33
CA THR A 103 -5.97 7.85 10.26
C THR A 103 -7.47 7.79 10.03
N GLU A 104 -8.12 8.95 9.87
CA GLU A 104 -9.55 9.05 9.56
C GLU A 104 -9.86 8.40 8.20
N LEU A 105 -9.02 8.63 7.20
CA LEU A 105 -9.14 7.99 5.89
C LEU A 105 -9.19 6.46 6.01
N PHE A 106 -8.24 5.85 6.74
CA PHE A 106 -8.22 4.40 6.91
C PHE A 106 -9.45 3.88 7.63
N GLN A 107 -9.88 4.56 8.69
CA GLN A 107 -11.06 4.16 9.47
C GLN A 107 -12.35 4.26 8.63
N ASN A 108 -12.50 5.31 7.83
CA ASN A 108 -13.61 5.46 6.89
C ASN A 108 -13.65 4.36 5.83
N GLN A 109 -12.51 3.78 5.49
CA GLN A 109 -12.36 2.63 4.58
C GLN A 109 -12.50 1.27 5.29
N GLY A 110 -12.88 1.27 6.57
CA GLY A 110 -13.16 0.06 7.34
C GLY A 110 -11.94 -0.59 7.98
N PHE A 111 -10.76 0.04 7.93
CA PHE A 111 -9.59 -0.45 8.66
C PHE A 111 -9.78 -0.28 10.17
N ARG A 112 -9.18 -1.21 10.92
CA ARG A 112 -9.13 -1.18 12.38
C ARG A 112 -7.71 -1.43 12.84
N ILE A 113 -7.29 -0.73 13.88
CA ILE A 113 -5.98 -0.94 14.50
C ILE A 113 -6.02 -2.31 15.20
N LEU A 114 -5.17 -3.23 14.75
CA LEU A 114 -5.06 -4.58 15.34
C LEU A 114 -3.85 -4.74 16.25
N THR A 115 -2.75 -4.05 15.94
CA THR A 115 -1.49 -4.14 16.68
C THR A 115 -0.76 -2.82 16.58
N THR A 116 -0.14 -2.42 17.69
CA THR A 116 0.77 -1.27 17.75
C THR A 116 2.12 -1.83 18.16
N GLU A 117 3.07 -1.87 17.24
CA GLU A 117 4.45 -2.26 17.52
C GLU A 117 5.17 -1.04 18.11
N LYS A 118 5.88 -1.23 19.23
CA LYS A 118 6.66 -0.19 19.91
C LYS A 118 8.10 -0.19 19.42
#